data_AF-W1I5X3-F1
#
_entry.id   AF-W1I5X3-F1
#
_cell.length_a   1.000
_cell.length_b   1.000
_cell.length_c   1.000
_cell.angle_alpha   90.00
_cell.angle_beta   90.00
_cell.angle_gamma   90.00
#
_symmetry.space_group_name_H-M   'P 1'
#
loop_
_entity.id
_entity.type
_entity.pdbx_description
1 polymer ?
#
loop_
_entity_poly.entity_id
_entity_poly.type
_entity_poly.pdbx_seq_one_letter_code
_entity_poly.pdbx_strand_id
1 'polypeptide(L)'
;MYDRMAREAEEEGFQELAAKFRGVAAIEKSHEERYRALLANVENKQVFEKSGVTVWECRNCGHIVVGTKAPEVCPVCNHPQAYFEVRKENY
;
A
#
# COMPACT_ATOMS: atom_id res chain seq x y z
N MET A 1 -3.75 19.61 8.86
CA MET A 1 -2.58 20.50 8.61
C MET A 1 -2.70 21.19 7.26
N TYR A 2 -2.55 20.47 6.14
CA TYR A 2 -2.57 21.06 4.79
C TYR A 2 -3.84 21.82 4.42
N ASP A 3 -5.01 21.40 4.92
CA ASP A 3 -6.26 22.16 4.75
C ASP A 3 -6.21 23.57 5.36
N ARG A 4 -5.55 23.74 6.51
CA ARG A 4 -5.33 25.06 7.11
C ARG A 4 -4.36 25.89 6.27
N MET A 5 -3.23 25.28 5.85
CA MET A 5 -2.24 25.93 4.98
C MET A 5 -2.83 26.37 3.64
N ALA A 6 -3.75 25.58 3.07
CA ALA A 6 -4.45 25.94 1.84
C ALA A 6 -5.34 27.17 2.02
N ARG A 7 -6.09 27.25 3.13
CA ARG A 7 -6.93 28.42 3.45
C ARG A 7 -6.09 29.67 3.68
N GLU A 8 -5.03 29.58 4.48
CA GLU A 8 -4.08 30.68 4.71
C GLU A 8 -3.49 31.19 3.37
N ALA A 9 -3.09 30.28 2.48
CA ALA A 9 -2.58 30.65 1.15
C ALA A 9 -3.65 31.35 0.27
N GLU A 10 -4.94 31.00 0.37
CA GLU A 10 -6.01 31.71 -0.36
C GLU A 10 -6.23 33.12 0.18
N GLU A 11 -6.25 33.27 1.51
CA GLU A 11 -6.39 34.55 2.20
C GLU A 11 -5.27 35.52 1.83
N GLU A 12 -4.05 35.00 1.64
CA GLU A 12 -2.88 35.77 1.20
C GLU A 12 -2.80 35.96 -0.34
N GLY A 13 -3.74 35.39 -1.10
CA GLY A 13 -3.82 35.55 -2.57
C GLY A 13 -3.00 34.54 -3.39
N PHE A 14 -2.38 33.54 -2.76
CA PHE A 14 -1.57 32.51 -3.41
C PHE A 14 -2.40 31.30 -3.87
N GLN A 15 -3.28 31.50 -4.85
CA GLN A 15 -4.24 30.49 -5.32
C GLN A 15 -3.59 29.17 -5.81
N GLU A 16 -2.48 29.25 -6.56
CA GLU A 16 -1.78 28.05 -7.04
C GLU A 16 -1.18 27.24 -5.87
N LEU A 17 -0.67 27.93 -4.84
CA LEU A 17 -0.11 27.28 -3.66
C LEU A 17 -1.19 26.59 -2.84
N ALA A 18 -2.35 27.22 -2.67
CA ALA A 18 -3.51 26.62 -2.04
C ALA A 18 -3.96 25.32 -2.74
N ALA A 19 -4.01 25.34 -4.08
CA ALA A 19 -4.31 24.16 -4.87
C ALA A 19 -3.28 23.03 -4.64
N LYS A 20 -1.98 23.35 -4.59
CA LYS A 20 -0.92 22.39 -4.26
C LYS A 20 -1.11 21.79 -2.87
N PHE A 21 -1.41 22.59 -1.85
CA PHE A 21 -1.66 22.07 -0.49
C PHE A 21 -2.84 21.12 -0.43
N ARG A 22 -3.93 21.40 -1.17
CA ARG A 22 -5.06 20.45 -1.29
C ARG A 22 -4.66 19.16 -2.01
N GLY A 23 -3.85 19.26 -3.05
CA GLY A 23 -3.29 18.09 -3.73
C GLY A 23 -2.48 17.20 -2.78
N VAL A 24 -1.59 17.80 -1.98
CA VAL A 24 -0.83 17.07 -0.95
C VAL A 24 -1.77 16.47 0.10
N ALA A 25 -2.79 17.20 0.56
CA ALA A 25 -3.78 16.66 1.50
C ALA A 25 -4.48 15.40 0.97
N ALA A 26 -4.82 15.36 -0.32
CA ALA A 26 -5.41 14.17 -0.95
C ALA A 26 -4.43 12.99 -1.03
N ILE A 27 -3.15 13.25 -1.32
CA ILE A 27 -2.09 12.24 -1.31
C ILE A 27 -1.94 11.64 0.09
N GLU A 28 -1.86 12.47 1.13
CA GLU A 28 -1.68 11.98 2.49
C GLU A 28 -2.88 11.17 3.00
N LYS A 29 -4.09 11.49 2.54
CA LYS A 29 -5.27 10.65 2.80
C LYS A 29 -5.09 9.25 2.21
N SER A 30 -4.60 9.15 0.97
CA SER A 30 -4.29 7.85 0.35
C SER A 30 -3.19 7.09 1.10
N HIS A 31 -2.18 7.80 1.61
CA HIS A 31 -1.16 7.19 2.48
C HIS A 31 -1.77 6.61 3.76
N GLU A 32 -2.64 7.37 4.45
CA GLU A 32 -3.33 6.91 5.65
C GLU A 32 -4.19 5.66 5.37
N GLU A 33 -4.99 5.67 4.30
CA GLU A 33 -5.82 4.54 3.89
C GLU A 33 -4.98 3.28 3.66
N ARG A 34 -3.85 3.42 2.96
CA ARG A 34 -2.89 2.32 2.75
C ARG A 34 -2.32 1.81 4.07
N TYR A 35 -1.89 2.70 4.97
CA TYR A 35 -1.31 2.28 6.24
C TYR A 35 -2.33 1.60 7.14
N ARG A 36 -3.58 2.08 7.19
CA ARG A 36 -4.66 1.43 7.95
C ARG A 36 -4.97 0.04 7.38
N ALA A 37 -5.02 -0.12 6.06
CA ALA A 37 -5.23 -1.42 5.43
C ALA A 37 -4.08 -2.40 5.73
N LEU A 38 -2.83 -1.94 5.70
CA LEU A 38 -1.66 -2.75 6.05
C LEU A 38 -1.65 -3.13 7.54
N LEU A 39 -1.98 -2.19 8.43
CA LEU A 39 -2.11 -2.45 9.87
C LEU A 39 -3.17 -3.52 10.13
N ALA A 40 -4.35 -3.39 9.52
CA ALA A 40 -5.41 -4.38 9.64
C ALA A 40 -4.97 -5.78 9.16
N ASN A 41 -4.14 -5.87 8.12
CA ASN A 41 -3.57 -7.16 7.70
C ASN A 41 -2.63 -7.75 8.76
N VAL A 42 -1.84 -6.92 9.45
CA VAL A 42 -0.95 -7.37 10.54
C VAL A 42 -1.77 -7.85 11.73
N GLU A 43 -2.72 -7.05 12.21
CA GLU A 43 -3.55 -7.35 13.37
C GLU A 43 -4.39 -8.62 13.17
N ASN A 44 -4.91 -8.80 11.95
CA ASN A 44 -5.73 -9.97 11.61
C ASN A 44 -4.91 -11.17 11.10
N LYS A 45 -3.57 -11.11 11.12
CA LYS A 45 -2.66 -12.15 10.58
C LYS A 45 -2.92 -12.50 9.10
N GLN A 46 -3.34 -11.51 8.32
CA GLN A 46 -3.67 -11.64 6.90
C GLN A 46 -2.57 -11.12 5.97
N VAL A 47 -1.35 -10.90 6.45
CA VAL A 47 -0.23 -10.44 5.61
C VAL A 47 0.15 -11.49 4.57
N PHE A 48 0.24 -12.76 4.98
CA PHE A 48 0.67 -13.89 4.14
C PHE A 48 -0.36 -15.03 4.06
N GLU A 49 -1.58 -14.76 4.52
CA GLU A 49 -2.72 -15.70 4.48
C GLU A 49 -4.01 -14.93 4.20
N LYS A 50 -4.88 -15.49 3.37
CA LYS A 50 -6.21 -14.94 3.05
C LYS A 50 -7.27 -16.03 3.19
N SER A 51 -8.51 -15.61 3.43
CA SER A 51 -9.66 -16.52 3.57
C SER A 51 -9.99 -17.27 2.28
N GLY A 52 -9.62 -16.73 1.12
CA GLY A 52 -9.82 -17.34 -0.19
C GLY A 52 -8.52 -17.60 -0.93
N VAL A 53 -8.61 -18.42 -1.98
CA VAL A 53 -7.49 -18.66 -2.91
C VAL A 53 -7.02 -17.32 -3.48
N THR A 54 -5.72 -17.06 -3.34
CA THR A 54 -5.07 -15.82 -3.74
C THR A 54 -3.84 -16.15 -4.58
N VAL A 55 -3.47 -15.23 -5.47
CA VAL A 55 -2.22 -15.32 -6.23
C VAL A 55 -1.16 -14.50 -5.49
N TRP A 56 -0.08 -15.17 -5.08
CA TRP A 56 1.06 -14.56 -4.42
C TRP A 56 2.24 -14.48 -5.36
N GLU A 57 2.98 -13.39 -5.30
CA GLU A 57 4.16 -13.14 -6.13
C GLU A 57 5.36 -12.84 -5.24
N CYS A 58 6.48 -13.50 -5.50
CA CYS A 58 7.74 -13.23 -4.85
C CYS A 58 8.38 -11.97 -5.44
N ARG A 59 8.41 -10.88 -4.68
CA ARG A 59 9.04 -9.60 -5.06
C ARG A 59 10.54 -9.69 -5.34
N ASN A 60 11.20 -10.77 -4.92
CA ASN A 60 12.62 -11.00 -5.19
C ASN A 60 12.89 -11.56 -6.59
N CYS A 61 12.03 -12.45 -7.11
CA CYS A 61 12.33 -13.22 -8.33
C CYS A 61 11.15 -13.41 -9.29
N GLY A 62 9.95 -12.93 -8.94
CA GLY A 62 8.73 -13.07 -9.76
C GLY A 62 8.04 -14.43 -9.68
N HIS A 63 8.48 -15.36 -8.83
CA HIS A 63 7.80 -16.65 -8.67
C HIS A 63 6.35 -16.46 -8.19
N ILE A 64 5.41 -17.09 -8.90
CA ILE A 64 3.98 -17.04 -8.62
C ILE A 64 3.51 -18.34 -7.98
N VAL A 65 2.72 -18.24 -6.93
CA VAL A 65 2.05 -19.37 -6.27
C VAL A 65 0.58 -19.05 -6.03
N VAL A 66 -0.30 -20.03 -6.27
CA VAL A 66 -1.75 -19.92 -6.09
C VAL A 66 -2.15 -20.72 -4.85
N GLY A 67 -2.75 -20.07 -3.87
CA GLY A 67 -3.15 -20.71 -2.63
C GLY A 67 -3.68 -19.73 -1.59
N THR A 68 -4.15 -20.24 -0.46
CA THR A 68 -4.64 -19.40 0.64
C THR A 68 -3.50 -18.76 1.45
N LYS A 69 -2.27 -19.29 1.35
CA LYS A 69 -1.07 -18.79 2.04
C LYS A 69 0.14 -18.68 1.11
N ALA A 70 1.01 -17.70 1.36
CA ALA A 70 2.34 -17.64 0.77
C ALA A 70 3.29 -18.65 1.46
N PRO A 71 4.24 -19.27 0.75
CA PRO A 71 5.16 -20.25 1.34
C PRO A 71 6.16 -19.57 2.28
N GLU A 72 6.60 -20.30 3.32
CA GLU A 72 7.58 -19.80 4.30
C GLU A 72 8.94 -19.47 3.66
N VAL A 73 9.31 -20.22 2.63
CA VAL A 73 10.51 -20.03 1.81
C VAL A 73 10.12 -20.13 0.34
N CYS A 74 10.58 -19.18 -0.48
CA CYS A 74 10.35 -19.24 -1.92
C CYS A 74 11.09 -20.45 -2.52
N PRO A 75 10.40 -21.36 -3.26
CA PRO A 75 11.02 -22.56 -3.80
C PRO A 75 11.98 -22.30 -4.96
N VAL A 76 12.02 -21.07 -5.49
CA VAL A 76 12.87 -20.69 -6.62
C VAL A 76 14.14 -20.00 -6.14
N CYS A 77 14.03 -18.95 -5.33
CA CYS A 77 15.16 -18.12 -4.94
C CYS A 77 15.58 -18.29 -3.47
N ASN A 78 14.93 -19.19 -2.72
CA ASN A 78 15.20 -19.49 -1.32
C ASN A 78 15.10 -18.30 -0.35
N HIS A 79 14.46 -17.20 -0.74
CA HIS A 79 14.21 -16.04 0.13
C HIS A 79 12.96 -16.26 1.01
N PRO A 80 12.92 -15.64 2.21
CA PRO A 80 11.85 -15.87 3.18
C PRO A 80 10.48 -15.34 2.71
N GLN A 81 9.42 -15.79 3.38
CA GLN A 81 8.01 -15.39 3.16
C GLN A 81 7.81 -13.88 3.04
N ALA A 82 8.62 -13.08 3.75
CA ALA A 82 8.58 -11.63 3.74
C ALA A 82 8.72 -10.99 2.34
N TYR A 83 9.22 -11.74 1.35
CA TYR A 83 9.29 -11.29 -0.03
C TYR A 83 8.02 -11.56 -0.84
N PHE A 84 7.03 -12.28 -0.32
CA PHE A 84 5.77 -12.50 -1.02
C PHE A 84 4.79 -11.35 -0.79
N GLU A 85 4.07 -10.99 -1.84
CA GLU A 85 2.92 -10.09 -1.79
C GLU A 85 1.75 -10.65 -2.60
N VAL A 86 0.55 -10.10 -2.39
CA VAL A 86 -0.58 -10.40 -3.27
C VAL A 86 -0.32 -9.79 -4.64
N ARG A 87 -0.32 -10.62 -5.69
CA ARG A 87 -0.09 -10.17 -7.07
C ARG A 87 -1.10 -9.09 -7.46
N LYS A 88 -0.60 -8.02 -8.07
CA LYS A 88 -1.40 -6.93 -8.64
C LYS A 88 -1.16 -6.88 -10.14
N GLU A 89 -2.23 -6.67 -10.90
CA GLU A 89 -2.18 -6.46 -12.35
C GLU A 89 -2.72 -5.06 -12.63
N ASN A 90 -1.86 -4.18 -13.13
CA ASN A 90 -2.16 -2.77 -13.41
C ASN A 90 -1.55 -2.30 -14.75
N TYR A 91 -1.35 -3.25 -15.68
CA TYR A 91 -0.95 -3.02 -17.06
C TYR A 91 -2.11 -3.31 -18.02
#